data_AF-A0A166D167-F1
#
_entry.id   AF-A0A166D167-F1
#
_cell.length_a   1.000
_cell.length_b   1.000
_cell.length_c   1.000
_cell.angle_alpha   90.00
_cell.angle_beta   90.00
_cell.angle_gamma   90.00
#
_symmetry.space_group_name_H-M   'P 1'
#
loop_
_entity.id
_entity.type
_entity.pdbx_description
1 polymer ?
#
loop_
_entity_poly.entity_id
_entity_poly.type
_entity_poly.pdbx_seq_one_letter_code
_entity_poly.pdbx_strand_id
1 'polypeptide(L)'
;MSLSSLNITQEAQALNALFKFTASSVAPSLLLESFMTGVLCACVPMGSYMLWAKPLPFPRVPSISMLWIVLTTTITHWALSLRQLESTFSGRSLGSSVSSDVLFGAIDAVQFNKTDNSWHPQPGLVDIDEDYESYGLAWQYLLPLITETVLFGTCHASEILSISTNIC
;
A
#
# COMPACT_ATOMS: atom_id res chain seq x y z
N MET A 1 7.13 13.68 19.15
CA MET A 1 6.96 12.99 20.45
C MET A 1 7.22 11.52 20.20
N SER A 2 8.10 10.88 20.98
CA SER A 2 8.35 9.44 20.81
C SER A 2 7.21 8.65 21.47
N LEU A 3 6.76 7.57 20.82
CA LEU A 3 5.74 6.68 21.37
C LEU A 3 6.21 5.93 22.62
N SER A 4 7.52 5.87 22.85
CA SER A 4 8.15 5.23 24.01
C SER A 4 7.74 5.80 25.37
N SER A 5 7.05 6.94 25.42
CA SER A 5 6.51 7.52 26.67
C SER A 5 5.02 7.22 26.90
N LEU A 6 4.34 6.62 25.92
CA LEU A 6 2.91 6.30 26.02
C LEU A 6 2.72 4.97 26.74
N ASN A 7 1.61 4.85 27.47
CA ASN A 7 1.22 3.54 28.01
C ASN A 7 0.81 2.62 26.85
N ILE A 8 0.99 1.31 27.02
CA ILE A 8 0.76 0.29 25.99
C ILE A 8 -0.65 0.43 25.38
N THR A 9 -1.65 0.75 26.20
CA THR A 9 -3.03 1.00 25.74
C THR A 9 -3.13 2.16 24.75
N GLN A 10 -2.39 3.25 24.96
CA GLN A 10 -2.40 4.42 24.07
C GLN A 10 -1.68 4.13 22.75
N GLU A 11 -0.59 3.37 22.81
CA GLU A 11 0.10 2.87 21.62
C GLU A 11 -0.81 1.97 20.78
N ALA A 12 -1.51 1.03 21.43
CA ALA A 12 -2.44 0.12 20.78
C ALA A 12 -3.61 0.88 20.10
N GLN A 13 -4.15 1.92 20.76
CA GLN A 13 -5.16 2.80 20.15
C GLN A 13 -4.62 3.60 18.96
N ALA A 14 -3.40 4.11 19.04
CA ALA A 14 -2.76 4.83 17.94
C ALA A 14 -2.53 3.91 16.74
N LEU A 15 -2.10 2.66 16.98
CA LEU A 15 -1.96 1.63 15.95
C LEU A 15 -3.30 1.31 15.29
N ASN A 16 -4.37 1.09 16.07
CA ASN A 16 -5.69 0.82 15.49
C ASN A 16 -6.17 1.99 14.60
N ALA A 17 -6.03 3.23 15.08
CA ALA A 17 -6.37 4.42 14.29
C ALA A 17 -5.55 4.51 12.98
N LEU A 18 -4.25 4.21 13.04
CA LEU A 18 -3.36 4.15 11.88
C LEU A 18 -3.80 3.07 10.89
N PHE A 19 -4.09 1.85 11.35
CA PHE A 19 -4.54 0.75 10.51
C PHE A 19 -5.86 1.08 9.82
N LYS A 20 -6.83 1.61 10.57
CA LYS A 20 -8.12 2.04 10.02
C LYS A 20 -7.97 3.14 8.98
N PHE A 21 -7.10 4.12 9.23
CA PHE A 21 -6.78 5.16 8.25
C PHE A 21 -6.12 4.57 7.00
N THR A 22 -5.18 3.65 7.19
CA THR A 22 -4.44 3.03 6.09
C THR A 22 -5.36 2.17 5.23
N ALA A 23 -6.23 1.38 5.85
CA ALA A 23 -7.23 0.56 5.16
C ALA A 23 -8.26 1.39 4.38
N SER A 24 -8.73 2.50 4.96
CA SER A 24 -9.80 3.31 4.34
C SER A 24 -9.30 4.35 3.33
N SER A 25 -8.08 4.85 3.47
CA SER A 25 -7.57 5.96 2.67
C SER A 25 -6.36 5.56 1.82
N VAL A 26 -5.35 4.95 2.43
CA VAL A 26 -4.07 4.70 1.75
C VAL A 26 -4.18 3.50 0.80
N ALA A 27 -4.81 2.41 1.21
CA ALA A 27 -4.92 1.20 0.38
C ALA A 27 -5.71 1.46 -0.93
N PRO A 28 -6.90 2.10 -0.92
CA PRO A 28 -7.60 2.42 -2.16
C PRO A 28 -6.80 3.35 -3.08
N SER A 29 -6.12 4.36 -2.52
CA SER A 29 -5.27 5.27 -3.27
C SER A 29 -4.10 4.53 -3.92
N LEU A 30 -3.43 3.66 -3.17
CA LEU A 30 -2.30 2.89 -3.67
C LEU A 30 -2.72 1.89 -4.75
N LEU A 31 -3.89 1.25 -4.63
CA LEU A 31 -4.44 0.39 -5.67
C LEU A 31 -4.73 1.18 -6.95
N LEU A 32 -5.32 2.38 -6.84
CA LEU A 32 -5.54 3.25 -7.99
C LEU A 32 -4.22 3.68 -8.64
N GLU A 33 -3.22 4.09 -7.85
CA GLU A 33 -1.89 4.42 -8.35
C GLU A 33 -1.22 3.23 -9.05
N SER A 34 -1.40 2.02 -8.52
CA SER A 34 -0.88 0.78 -9.08
C SER A 34 -1.53 0.47 -10.43
N PHE A 35 -2.85 0.61 -10.53
CA PHE A 35 -3.58 0.46 -11.78
C PHE A 35 -3.09 1.46 -12.83
N MET A 36 -3.02 2.75 -12.46
CA MET A 36 -2.56 3.81 -13.37
C MET A 36 -1.11 3.60 -13.82
N THR A 37 -0.24 3.13 -12.93
CA THR A 37 1.14 2.75 -13.26
C THR A 37 1.15 1.62 -14.30
N GLY A 38 0.33 0.58 -14.11
CA GLY A 38 0.15 -0.49 -15.08
C GLY A 38 -0.30 -0.01 -16.46
N VAL A 39 -1.28 0.89 -16.50
CA VAL A 39 -1.76 1.52 -17.75
C VAL A 39 -0.65 2.31 -18.44
N LEU A 40 0.10 3.14 -17.69
CA LEU A 40 1.21 3.92 -18.24
C LEU A 40 2.33 3.03 -18.80
N CYS A 41 2.63 1.92 -18.14
CA CYS A 41 3.61 0.94 -18.60
C CYS A 41 3.25 0.33 -19.98
N ALA A 42 1.96 0.21 -20.31
CA ALA A 42 1.53 -0.23 -21.65
C ALA A 42 1.47 0.95 -22.64
N CYS A 43 0.89 2.08 -22.23
CA CYS A 43 0.62 3.22 -23.10
C CYS A 43 1.89 3.96 -23.55
N VAL A 44 2.90 4.09 -22.69
CA VAL A 44 4.12 4.87 -23.01
C VAL A 44 4.98 4.21 -24.09
N PRO A 45 5.31 2.90 -24.02
CA PRO A 45 6.00 2.21 -25.11
C PRO A 45 5.21 2.24 -26.42
N MET A 46 3.90 2.03 -26.35
CA MET A 46 3.04 2.05 -27.53
C MET A 46 2.96 3.45 -28.16
N GLY A 47 2.72 4.48 -27.36
CA GLY A 47 2.71 5.88 -27.82
C GLY A 47 4.05 6.28 -28.42
N SER A 48 5.16 5.84 -27.81
CA SER A 48 6.50 6.03 -28.36
C SER A 48 6.66 5.35 -29.73
N TYR A 49 6.16 4.13 -29.89
CA TYR A 49 6.17 3.41 -31.17
C TYR A 49 5.33 4.12 -32.23
N MET A 50 4.13 4.60 -31.91
CA MET A 50 3.28 5.33 -32.85
C MET A 50 3.93 6.65 -33.31
N LEU A 51 4.55 7.39 -32.39
CA LEU A 51 5.33 8.60 -32.70
C LEU A 51 6.55 8.30 -33.56
N TRP A 52 7.13 7.10 -33.42
CA TRP A 52 8.26 6.66 -34.22
C TRP A 52 7.86 6.25 -35.64
N ALA A 53 6.78 5.48 -35.75
CA ALA A 53 6.33 4.88 -37.00
C ALA A 53 5.73 5.89 -37.99
N LYS A 54 5.02 6.93 -37.50
CA LYS A 54 4.40 7.93 -38.38
C LYS A 54 5.29 9.17 -38.55
N PRO A 55 5.56 9.63 -39.79
CA PRO A 55 6.25 10.88 -40.02
C PRO A 55 5.36 12.06 -39.65
N LEU A 56 5.52 12.57 -38.43
CA LEU A 56 4.91 13.81 -37.96
C LEU A 56 5.85 15.00 -38.22
N PRO A 57 5.30 16.22 -38.40
CA PRO A 57 6.10 17.43 -38.61
C PRO A 57 6.81 17.94 -37.33
N PHE A 58 6.60 17.27 -36.19
CA PHE A 58 7.13 17.67 -34.88
C PHE A 58 8.44 16.94 -34.55
N PRO A 59 9.34 17.54 -33.74
CA PRO A 59 10.54 16.86 -33.27
C PRO A 59 10.15 15.68 -32.37
N ARG A 60 10.47 14.45 -32.82
CA ARG A 60 10.04 13.20 -32.15
C ARG A 60 10.73 12.96 -30.82
N VAL A 61 12.03 13.27 -30.77
CA VAL A 61 12.89 12.95 -29.62
C VAL A 61 12.41 13.63 -28.33
N PRO A 62 12.10 14.94 -28.31
CA PRO A 62 11.55 15.59 -27.12
C PRO A 62 10.23 14.98 -26.64
N SER A 63 9.30 14.68 -27.55
CA SER A 63 7.99 14.11 -27.20
C SER A 63 8.12 12.72 -26.59
N ILE A 64 8.91 11.84 -27.21
CA ILE A 64 9.18 10.50 -26.68
C ILE A 64 9.86 10.63 -25.31
N SER A 65 10.89 11.47 -25.20
CA SER A 65 11.60 11.69 -23.94
C SER A 65 10.66 12.15 -22.82
N MET A 66 9.73 13.06 -23.09
CA MET A 66 8.75 13.52 -22.10
C MET A 66 7.88 12.36 -21.58
N LEU A 67 7.40 11.47 -22.46
CA LEU A 67 6.60 10.31 -22.04
C LEU A 67 7.39 9.37 -21.11
N TRP A 68 8.67 9.12 -21.42
CA TRP A 68 9.54 8.29 -20.57
C TRP A 68 9.90 8.96 -19.25
N ILE A 69 10.10 10.29 -19.23
CA ILE A 69 10.32 11.04 -17.98
C ILE A 69 9.08 10.94 -17.08
N VAL A 70 7.88 11.10 -17.65
CA VAL A 70 6.63 10.94 -16.88
C VAL A 70 6.52 9.54 -16.31
N LEU A 71 6.73 8.50 -17.15
CA LEU A 71 6.66 7.10 -16.70
C LEU A 71 7.63 6.82 -15.55
N THR A 72 8.90 7.20 -15.71
CA THR A 72 9.94 6.96 -14.69
C THR A 72 9.65 7.70 -13.39
N THR A 73 9.14 8.93 -13.47
CA THR A 73 8.73 9.71 -12.31
C THR A 73 7.56 9.04 -11.59
N THR A 74 6.53 8.59 -12.31
CA THR A 74 5.38 7.90 -11.73
C THR A 74 5.77 6.57 -11.07
N ILE A 75 6.60 5.75 -11.73
CA ILE A 75 7.11 4.49 -11.15
C ILE A 75 7.91 4.77 -9.87
N THR A 76 8.76 5.80 -9.88
CA THR A 76 9.56 6.18 -8.72
C THR A 76 8.67 6.64 -7.57
N HIS A 77 7.67 7.49 -7.85
CA HIS A 77 6.68 7.93 -6.87
C HIS A 77 5.94 6.73 -6.26
N TRP A 78 5.39 5.86 -7.10
CA TRP A 78 4.68 4.65 -6.66
C TRP A 78 5.56 3.74 -5.79
N ALA A 79 6.81 3.49 -6.18
CA ALA A 79 7.74 2.67 -5.40
C ALA A 79 8.06 3.30 -4.04
N LEU A 80 8.21 4.62 -3.98
CA LEU A 80 8.40 5.34 -2.71
C LEU A 80 7.16 5.27 -1.82
N SER A 81 5.95 5.43 -2.39
CA SER A 81 4.67 5.25 -1.66
C SER A 81 4.57 3.86 -1.06
N LEU A 82 4.90 2.82 -1.84
CA LEU A 82 4.85 1.43 -1.39
C LEU A 82 5.87 1.16 -0.27
N ARG A 83 7.08 1.71 -0.38
CA ARG A 83 8.10 1.61 0.67
C ARG A 83 7.70 2.36 1.95
N GLN A 84 7.06 3.52 1.82
CA GLN A 84 6.54 4.26 2.97
C GLN A 84 5.42 3.49 3.68
N LEU A 85 4.54 2.84 2.92
CA LEU A 85 3.50 1.97 3.45
C LEU A 85 4.11 0.79 4.23
N GLU A 86 5.08 0.09 3.64
CA GLU A 86 5.81 -1.00 4.30
C GLU A 86 6.52 -0.53 5.59
N SER A 87 7.19 0.63 5.54
CA SER A 87 7.83 1.21 6.72
C SER A 87 6.83 1.60 7.81
N THR A 88 5.60 1.95 7.43
CA THR A 88 4.53 2.30 8.37
C THR A 88 3.99 1.05 9.04
N PHE A 89 3.81 -0.03 8.28
CA PHE A 89 3.32 -1.30 8.81
C PHE A 89 4.33 -2.09 9.64
N SER A 90 5.62 -2.00 9.32
CA SER A 90 6.67 -2.65 10.11
C SER A 90 6.86 -2.04 11.52
N GLY A 91 6.06 -1.04 11.90
CA GLY A 91 6.20 -0.31 13.17
C GLY A 91 7.48 0.55 13.25
N ARG A 92 8.32 0.49 12.22
CA ARG A 92 9.62 1.14 12.19
C ARG A 92 9.52 2.66 12.20
N SER A 93 8.45 3.20 11.60
CA SER A 93 8.17 4.65 11.65
C SER A 93 7.82 5.14 13.05
N LEU A 94 7.28 4.27 13.90
CA LEU A 94 6.88 4.57 15.27
C LEU A 94 8.03 4.39 16.26
N GLY A 95 9.19 3.89 15.80
CA GLY A 95 10.36 3.60 16.64
C GLY A 95 10.12 2.49 17.66
N SER A 96 9.01 1.77 17.51
CA SER A 96 8.51 0.76 18.45
C SER A 96 8.33 -0.54 17.69
N SER A 97 9.22 -1.51 17.94
CA SER A 97 9.05 -2.87 17.44
C SER A 97 8.18 -3.65 18.44
N VAL A 98 6.92 -3.25 18.59
CA VAL A 98 5.96 -4.07 19.36
C VAL A 98 5.67 -5.30 18.52
N SER A 99 6.31 -6.42 18.89
CA SER A 99 5.92 -7.74 18.38
C SER A 99 4.51 -8.04 18.85
N SER A 100 3.75 -8.79 18.04
CA SER A 100 2.46 -9.35 18.44
C SER A 100 2.56 -10.08 19.79
N ASP A 101 3.65 -10.81 20.03
CA ASP A 101 3.89 -11.50 21.32
C ASP A 101 3.97 -10.53 22.51
N VAL A 102 4.57 -9.35 22.31
CA VAL A 102 4.72 -8.34 23.35
C VAL A 102 3.39 -7.64 23.62
N LEU A 103 2.61 -7.37 22.56
CA LEU A 103 1.27 -6.82 22.67
C LEU A 103 0.35 -7.79 23.42
N PHE A 104 0.33 -9.04 22.99
CA PHE A 104 -0.47 -10.11 23.60
C PHE A 104 -0.10 -10.32 25.07
N GLY A 105 1.20 -10.42 25.39
CA GLY A 105 1.67 -10.56 26.76
C GLY A 105 1.30 -9.36 27.65
N ALA A 106 1.26 -8.15 27.08
CA ALA A 106 0.82 -6.96 27.80
C ALA A 106 -0.69 -6.93 28.04
N ILE A 107 -1.49 -7.37 27.05
CA ILE A 107 -2.95 -7.51 27.20
C ILE A 107 -3.27 -8.56 28.26
N ASP A 108 -2.62 -9.72 28.18
CA ASP A 108 -2.75 -10.81 29.16
C ASP A 108 -2.41 -10.32 30.57
N ALA A 109 -1.30 -9.58 30.75
CA ALA A 109 -0.92 -9.03 32.04
C ALA A 109 -1.96 -8.04 32.65
N VAL A 110 -2.78 -7.41 31.82
CA VAL A 110 -3.87 -6.51 32.26
C VAL A 110 -5.16 -7.28 32.53
N GLN A 111 -5.48 -8.28 31.71
CA GLN A 111 -6.73 -9.04 31.80
C GLN A 111 -6.68 -10.17 32.84
N PHE A 112 -5.49 -10.76 33.05
CA PHE A 112 -5.28 -11.87 33.97
C PHE A 112 -4.82 -11.37 35.33
N ASN A 113 -5.68 -11.52 36.34
CA ASN A 113 -5.31 -11.22 37.72
C ASN A 113 -4.64 -12.44 38.36
N LYS A 114 -3.32 -12.34 38.56
CA LYS A 114 -2.52 -13.41 39.18
C LYS A 114 -2.90 -13.70 40.63
N THR A 115 -3.51 -12.75 41.32
CA THR A 115 -3.83 -12.87 42.76
C THR A 115 -4.98 -13.84 43.00
N ASP A 116 -6.00 -13.80 42.16
CA ASP A 116 -7.21 -14.62 42.26
C ASP A 116 -7.33 -15.66 41.14
N ASN A 117 -6.37 -15.69 40.20
CA ASN A 117 -6.34 -16.58 39.05
C ASN A 117 -7.60 -16.45 38.17
N SER A 118 -8.10 -15.22 38.04
CA SER A 118 -9.31 -14.91 37.28
C SER A 118 -9.02 -14.03 36.07
N TRP A 119 -9.90 -14.16 35.07
CA TRP A 119 -9.86 -13.40 33.83
C TRP A 119 -10.91 -12.30 33.84
N HIS A 120 -10.47 -11.07 33.63
CA HIS A 120 -11.31 -9.88 33.53
C HIS A 120 -11.12 -9.21 32.16
N PRO A 121 -11.83 -9.69 31.13
CA PRO A 121 -11.71 -9.13 29.79
C PRO A 121 -12.15 -7.66 29.81
N GLN A 122 -11.25 -6.77 29.44
CA GLN A 122 -11.62 -5.39 29.12
C GLN A 122 -12.06 -5.37 27.66
N PRO A 123 -13.31 -4.99 27.36
CA PRO A 123 -13.86 -5.11 26.01
C PRO A 123 -13.00 -4.40 24.96
N GLY A 124 -12.47 -3.22 25.26
CA GLY A 124 -11.64 -2.47 24.31
C GLY A 124 -10.24 -3.04 24.04
N LEU A 125 -9.72 -3.97 24.85
CA LEU A 125 -8.41 -4.60 24.59
C LEU A 125 -8.54 -5.84 23.72
N VAL A 126 -9.63 -6.60 23.88
CA VAL A 126 -9.92 -7.78 23.05
C VAL A 126 -10.13 -7.35 21.60
N ASP A 127 -10.94 -6.30 21.39
CA ASP A 127 -11.20 -5.77 20.05
C ASP A 127 -9.90 -5.34 19.32
N ILE A 128 -8.92 -4.80 20.05
CA ILE A 128 -7.64 -4.36 19.46
C ILE A 128 -6.77 -5.55 19.04
N ASP A 129 -6.77 -6.63 19.82
CA ASP A 129 -6.02 -7.84 19.51
C ASP A 129 -6.56 -8.51 18.25
N GLU A 130 -7.89 -8.69 18.18
CA GLU A 130 -8.57 -9.25 17.01
C GLU A 130 -8.39 -8.37 15.75
N ASP A 131 -8.50 -7.05 15.91
CA ASP A 131 -8.24 -6.09 14.83
C ASP A 131 -6.80 -6.23 14.32
N TYR A 132 -5.81 -6.27 15.23
CA TYR A 132 -4.40 -6.35 14.87
C TYR A 132 -4.07 -7.62 14.08
N GLU A 133 -4.57 -8.77 14.53
CA GLU A 133 -4.41 -10.04 13.81
C GLU A 133 -5.06 -9.98 12.42
N SER A 134 -6.31 -9.49 12.36
CA SER A 134 -7.06 -9.35 11.11
C SER A 134 -6.37 -8.43 10.10
N TYR A 135 -5.83 -7.29 10.55
CA TYR A 135 -5.05 -6.39 9.71
C TYR A 135 -3.75 -7.04 9.24
N GLY A 136 -3.04 -7.74 10.12
CA GLY A 136 -1.83 -8.48 9.76
C GLY A 136 -2.08 -9.48 8.63
N LEU A 137 -3.18 -10.22 8.69
CA LEU A 137 -3.61 -11.13 7.62
C LEU A 137 -3.97 -10.37 6.33
N ALA A 138 -4.77 -9.31 6.42
CA ALA A 138 -5.15 -8.50 5.25
C ALA A 138 -3.92 -7.94 4.51
N TRP A 139 -2.87 -7.56 5.24
CA TRP A 139 -1.64 -7.03 4.66
C TRP A 139 -0.79 -8.06 3.92
N GLN A 140 -0.85 -9.33 4.30
CA GLN A 140 -0.22 -10.40 3.52
C GLN A 140 -0.83 -10.51 2.12
N TYR A 141 -2.12 -10.19 1.96
CA TYR A 141 -2.81 -10.20 0.67
C TYR A 141 -2.69 -8.88 -0.10
N LEU A 142 -2.44 -7.76 0.59
CA LEU A 142 -2.38 -6.45 -0.06
C LEU A 142 -1.21 -6.32 -1.05
N LEU A 143 -0.02 -6.84 -0.72
CA LEU A 143 1.15 -6.77 -1.61
C LEU A 143 0.93 -7.53 -2.93
N PRO A 144 0.50 -8.81 -2.91
CA PRO A 144 0.06 -9.51 -4.12
C PRO A 144 -1.00 -8.72 -4.90
N LEU A 145 -2.03 -8.21 -4.22
CA LEU A 145 -3.12 -7.47 -4.86
C LEU A 145 -2.61 -6.21 -5.59
N ILE A 146 -1.67 -5.47 -4.99
CA ILE A 146 -1.03 -4.32 -5.63
C ILE A 146 -0.32 -4.76 -6.92
N THR A 147 0.47 -5.84 -6.87
CA THR A 147 1.19 -6.33 -8.06
C THR A 147 0.23 -6.82 -9.15
N GLU A 148 -0.83 -7.53 -8.77
CA GLU A 148 -1.88 -7.98 -9.69
C GLU A 148 -2.60 -6.78 -10.33
N THR A 149 -2.83 -5.71 -9.57
CA THR A 149 -3.48 -4.50 -10.06
C THR A 149 -2.62 -3.76 -11.10
N VAL A 150 -1.28 -3.74 -10.94
CA VAL A 150 -0.36 -3.25 -11.97
C VAL A 150 -0.47 -4.10 -13.24
N LEU A 151 -0.42 -5.42 -13.11
CA LEU A 151 -0.52 -6.34 -14.25
C LEU A 151 -1.87 -6.20 -14.98
N PHE A 152 -2.95 -6.07 -14.21
CA PHE A 152 -4.30 -5.86 -14.74
C PHE A 152 -4.38 -4.56 -15.55
N GLY A 153 -3.84 -3.46 -15.01
CA GLY A 153 -3.75 -2.18 -15.74
C GLY A 153 -2.96 -2.29 -17.04
N THR A 154 -1.86 -3.03 -17.05
CA THR A 154 -1.06 -3.29 -18.26
C THR A 154 -1.85 -4.10 -19.29
N CYS A 155 -2.51 -5.18 -18.87
CA CYS A 155 -3.30 -6.03 -19.76
C CYS A 155 -4.45 -5.24 -20.41
N HIS A 156 -5.25 -4.54 -19.61
CA HIS A 156 -6.42 -3.81 -20.06
C HIS A 156 -6.08 -2.69 -21.05
N ALA A 157 -4.97 -1.97 -20.81
CA ALA A 157 -4.50 -0.95 -21.74
C ALA A 157 -4.08 -1.56 -23.09
N SER A 158 -3.41 -2.72 -23.08
CA SER A 158 -2.99 -3.40 -24.30
C SER A 158 -4.18 -3.90 -25.15
N GLU A 159 -5.25 -4.37 -24.51
CA GLU A 159 -6.47 -4.81 -25.20
C GLU A 159 -7.20 -3.64 -25.88
N ILE A 160 -7.39 -2.52 -25.16
CA ILE A 160 -8.02 -1.31 -25.71
C ILE A 160 -7.23 -0.81 -26.94
N LEU A 161 -5.90 -0.82 -26.85
CA LEU A 161 -5.03 -0.40 -27.94
C LEU A 161 -5.13 -1.37 -29.13
N SER A 162 -5.16 -2.68 -28.90
CA SER A 162 -5.36 -3.70 -29.93
C SER A 162 -6.67 -3.49 -30.69
N ILE A 163 -7.78 -3.25 -29.97
CA ILE A 163 -9.08 -2.94 -30.58
C ILE A 163 -8.99 -1.67 -31.43
N SER A 164 -8.34 -0.62 -30.91
CA SER A 164 -8.20 0.66 -31.61
C SER A 164 -7.41 0.53 -32.92
N THR A 165 -6.36 -0.31 -32.95
CA THR A 165 -5.58 -0.54 -34.16
C THR A 165 -6.29 -1.36 -35.24
N ASN A 166 -7.29 -2.18 -34.87
CA ASN A 166 -8.05 -2.96 -35.84
C ASN A 166 -9.18 -2.16 -36.52
N ILE A 167 -9.55 -1.01 -35.95
CA ILE A 167 -10.63 -0.15 -36.49
C ILE A 167 -10.11 0.87 -37.52
N CYS A 168 -8.80 1.14 -37.55
CA CYS A 168 -8.15 2.05 -38.50
C CYS A 168 -7.51 1.30 -39.67
#